data_AF-A0A7W0RXL2-F1
#
_entry.id   AF-A0A7W0RXL2-F1
#
_cell.length_a   1.000
_cell.length_b   1.000
_cell.length_c   1.000
_cell.angle_alpha   90.00
_cell.angle_beta   90.00
_cell.angle_gamma   90.00
#
_symmetry.space_group_name_H-M   'P 1'
#
loop_
_entity.id
_entity.type
_entity.pdbx_description
1 polymer ?
#
loop_
_entity_poly.entity_id
_entity_poly.type
_entity_poly.pdbx_seq_one_letter_code
_entity_poly.pdbx_strand_id
1 'polypeptide(L)' 'MKDGEPSFIEAVRAAEAELRAICEPTPLQRNEYLSAKYAAEIWLKREDLSPVRSYKIRGAANAMRKALAAA' A
#
# COMPACT_ATOMS: atom_id res chain seq x y z
N MET A 1 -13.21 -17.30 9.59
CA MET A 1 -12.70 -17.56 8.22
C MET A 1 -13.54 -18.71 7.68
N LYS A 2 -13.97 -18.67 6.42
CA LYS A 2 -14.58 -19.86 5.78
C LYS A 2 -13.42 -20.77 5.37
N ASP A 3 -13.57 -22.08 5.54
CA ASP A 3 -12.52 -23.03 5.19
C ASP A 3 -12.11 -22.87 3.72
N GLY A 4 -10.81 -22.70 3.46
CA GLY A 4 -10.24 -22.58 2.11
C GLY A 4 -10.07 -21.14 1.56
N GLU A 5 -10.60 -20.11 2.22
CA GLU A 5 -10.38 -18.72 1.80
C GLU A 5 -9.07 -18.15 2.38
N PRO A 6 -8.25 -17.42 1.60
CA PRO A 6 -7.07 -16.75 2.12
C PRO A 6 -7.47 -15.78 3.23
N SER A 7 -6.70 -15.77 4.31
CA SER A 7 -6.84 -14.78 5.36
C SER A 7 -6.67 -13.37 4.78
N PHE A 8 -7.16 -12.37 5.50
CA PHE A 8 -6.98 -10.98 5.12
C PHE A 8 -5.49 -10.63 4.87
N ILE A 9 -4.60 -11.12 5.73
CA ILE A 9 -3.15 -10.85 5.61
C ILE A 9 -2.58 -11.51 4.35
N GLU A 10 -2.97 -12.74 4.05
CA GLU A 10 -2.54 -13.42 2.81
C GLU A 10 -3.05 -12.70 1.57
N ALA A 11 -4.32 -12.27 1.58
CA ALA A 11 -4.90 -11.51 0.48
C ALA A 11 -4.19 -10.16 0.26
N VAL A 12 -3.79 -9.46 1.34
CA VAL A 12 -3.02 -8.21 1.27
C VAL A 12 -1.62 -8.46 0.71
N ARG A 13 -0.91 -9.50 1.16
CA ARG A 13 0.42 -9.86 0.64
C ARG A 13 0.39 -10.22 -0.84
N ALA A 14 -0.62 -10.99 -1.27
CA ALA A 14 -0.81 -11.30 -2.67
C ALA A 14 -1.06 -10.03 -3.51
N ALA A 15 -1.91 -9.12 -3.03
CA ALA A 15 -2.13 -7.84 -3.70
C ALA A 15 -0.86 -6.97 -3.75
N GLU A 16 -0.07 -6.95 -2.67
CA GLU A 16 1.21 -6.22 -2.63
C GLU A 16 2.17 -6.70 -3.72
N ALA A 17 2.34 -8.02 -3.85
CA ALA A 17 3.23 -8.63 -4.83
C ALA A 17 2.86 -8.22 -6.27
N GLU A 18 1.57 -8.27 -6.60
CA GLU A 18 1.04 -7.88 -7.91
C GLU A 18 1.21 -6.37 -8.18
N LEU A 19 1.07 -5.54 -7.15
CA LEU A 19 1.22 -4.09 -7.27
C LEU A 19 2.67 -3.65 -7.53
N ARG A 20 3.66 -4.52 -7.33
CA ARG A 20 5.08 -4.23 -7.65
C ARG A 20 5.30 -3.98 -9.14
N ALA A 21 4.46 -4.53 -10.01
CA ALA A 21 4.51 -4.24 -11.44
C ALA A 21 4.07 -2.80 -11.79
N ILE A 22 3.41 -2.09 -10.87
CA ILE A 22 2.77 -0.78 -11.13
C ILE A 22 3.49 0.35 -10.41
N CYS A 23 3.98 0.10 -9.19
CA CYS A 23 4.68 1.12 -8.42
C CYS A 23 5.69 0.50 -7.44
N GLU A 24 6.84 1.16 -7.34
CA GLU A 24 7.85 0.89 -6.32
C GLU A 24 7.30 1.19 -4.90
N PRO A 25 7.90 0.61 -3.84
CA PRO A 25 7.61 1.03 -2.48
C PRO A 25 7.93 2.52 -2.30
N THR A 26 6.93 3.30 -1.90
CA THR A 26 7.15 4.69 -1.50
C THR A 26 8.04 4.74 -0.26
N PRO A 27 8.88 5.78 -0.08
CA PRO A 27 9.80 5.83 1.05
C PRO A 27 9.06 6.03 2.38
N LEU A 28 9.63 5.47 3.43
CA LEU A 28 9.30 5.82 4.82
C LEU A 28 10.35 6.82 5.29
N GLN A 29 9.95 8.06 5.54
CA GLN A 29 10.88 9.15 5.85
C GLN A 29 10.65 9.65 7.27
N ARG A 30 11.71 9.78 8.05
CA ARG A 30 11.64 10.41 9.37
C ARG A 30 11.33 11.90 9.19
N ASN A 31 10.40 12.43 9.99
CA ASN A 31 10.11 13.85 10.04
C ASN A 31 10.77 14.47 11.28
N GLU A 32 11.88 15.17 11.07
CA GLU A 32 12.67 15.80 12.14
C GLU A 32 11.84 16.76 12.99
N TYR A 33 11.09 17.66 12.34
CA TYR A 33 10.31 18.70 13.01
C TYR A 33 9.22 18.11 13.91
N LEU A 34 8.42 17.18 13.37
CA LEU A 34 7.36 16.52 14.14
C LEU A 34 7.95 15.67 15.26
N SER A 35 9.06 14.97 14.99
CA SER A 35 9.71 14.14 15.99
C SER A 35 10.20 14.97 17.19
N ALA A 36 10.82 16.12 16.93
CA ALA A 36 11.24 17.05 17.97
C ALA A 36 10.05 17.67 18.71
N LYS A 37 9.00 18.08 17.98
CA LYS A 37 7.80 18.73 18.54
C LYS A 37 7.05 17.83 19.52
N TYR A 38 6.97 16.53 19.22
CA TYR A 38 6.17 15.58 20.00
C TYR A 38 7.01 14.62 20.85
N ALA A 39 8.32 14.82 20.90
CA ALA A 39 9.26 13.92 21.60
C ALA A 39 9.03 12.44 21.26
N ALA A 40 8.82 12.14 19.97
CA ALA A 40 8.49 10.81 19.46
C ALA A 40 9.18 10.55 18.12
N GLU A 41 9.32 9.29 17.70
CA GLU A 41 9.81 8.95 16.37
C GLU A 41 8.68 8.99 15.34
N ILE A 42 8.55 10.12 14.64
CA ILE A 42 7.48 10.29 13.65
C ILE A 42 8.02 10.04 12.25
N TRP A 43 7.45 9.03 11.60
CA TRP A 43 7.78 8.62 10.24
C TRP A 43 6.59 8.83 9.31
N LEU A 44 6.86 9.33 8.11
CA LEU A 44 5.87 9.58 7.07
C LEU A 44 6.04 8.56 5.94
N LYS A 45 5.00 7.76 5.70
CA LYS A 45 4.91 6.93 4.50
C LYS A 45 4.44 7.79 3.33
N ARG A 46 5.33 8.05 2.37
CA ARG A 46 5.14 9.04 1.30
C ARG A 46 4.26 8.54 0.14
N GLU A 47 3.02 8.16 0.43
CA GLU A 47 2.05 7.74 -0.60
C GLU A 47 1.69 8.83 -1.60
N ASP A 48 2.00 10.09 -1.29
CA ASP A 48 1.94 11.23 -2.21
C ASP A 48 2.96 11.14 -3.37
N LEU A 49 3.98 10.29 -3.25
CA LEU A 49 4.96 10.00 -4.31
C LEU A 49 4.53 8.84 -5.22
N SER A 50 3.35 8.25 -5.00
CA SER A 50 2.78 7.28 -5.93
C SER A 50 2.39 7.94 -7.27
N PRO A 51 2.21 7.17 -8.37
CA PRO A 51 1.90 7.72 -9.70
C PRO A 51 0.68 8.66 -9.77
N VAL A 52 -0.30 8.49 -8.88
CA VAL A 52 -1.52 9.34 -8.81
C VAL A 52 -1.54 10.24 -7.57
N ARG A 53 -0.39 10.40 -6.91
CA ARG A 53 -0.20 11.21 -5.68
C ARG A 53 -1.14 10.84 -4.53
N SER A 54 -1.61 9.60 -4.51
CA SER A 54 -2.40 9.08 -3.40
C SER A 54 -2.36 7.56 -3.36
N TYR A 55 -2.57 6.99 -2.18
CA TYR A 55 -2.59 5.53 -1.98
C TYR A 55 -3.68 4.80 -2.79
N LYS A 56 -4.64 5.52 -3.38
CA LYS A 56 -5.81 4.96 -4.04
C LYS A 56 -5.49 4.13 -5.28
N ILE A 57 -4.36 4.40 -5.96
CA ILE A 57 -3.94 3.58 -7.11
C ILE A 57 -3.76 2.11 -6.75
N ARG A 58 -3.33 1.82 -5.51
CA ARG A 58 -3.13 0.44 -5.02
C ARG A 58 -4.44 -0.34 -5.01
N GLY A 59 -5.50 0.27 -4.47
CA GLY A 59 -6.83 -0.34 -4.43
C GLY A 59 -7.46 -0.46 -5.81
N ALA A 60 -7.42 0.61 -6.59
CA ALA A 60 -7.98 0.65 -7.94
C ALA A 60 -7.33 -0.40 -8.85
N ALA A 61 -5.99 -0.47 -8.86
CA ALA A 61 -5.27 -1.43 -9.66
C ALA A 61 -5.55 -2.89 -9.25
N ASN A 62 -5.57 -3.19 -7.95
CA ASN A 62 -5.90 -4.54 -7.48
C ASN A 62 -7.34 -4.94 -7.86
N ALA A 63 -8.30 -4.02 -7.75
CA ALA A 63 -9.69 -4.27 -8.14
C ALA A 63 -9.82 -4.50 -9.66
N MET A 64 -9.21 -3.64 -10.48
CA MET A 64 -9.22 -3.76 -11.94
C MET A 64 -8.58 -5.06 -12.40
N ARG A 65 -7.40 -5.43 -11.87
CA ARG A 65 -6.72 -6.68 -12.21
C ARG A 65 -7.60 -7.91 -11.93
N LYS A 66 -8.28 -7.94 -10.78
CA LYS A 66 -9.20 -9.03 -10.43
C LYS A 66 -10.42 -9.07 -11.35
N ALA A 67 -11.01 -7.92 -11.69
CA ALA A 67 -12.14 -7.83 -12.60
C ALA A 67 -11.78 -8.33 -14.01
N LEU A 68 -10.59 -7.97 -14.51
CA LEU A 68 -10.09 -8.43 -15.80
C LEU A 68 -9.79 -9.93 -15.83
N ALA A 69 -9.33 -10.51 -14.73
CA ALA A 69 -9.07 -11.95 -14.65
C ALA A 69 -10.34 -12.80 -14.50
N ALA A 70 -11.47 -12.18 -14.16
CA ALA A 70 -12.78 -12.83 -14.02
C ALA A 70 -13.65 -12.71 -15.29
N ALA A 71 -13.19 -11.95 -16.29
CA ALA A 71 -13.81 -11.80 -17.60
C ALA A 71 -13.22 -12.82 -18.58
#